data_AF-A0A9D1F7G4-F1
#
_entry.id   AF-A0A9D1F7G4-F1
#
_cell.length_a   1.000
_cell.length_b   1.000
_cell.length_c   1.000
_cell.angle_alpha   90.00
_cell.angle_beta   90.00
_cell.angle_gamma   90.00
#
_symmetry.space_group_name_H-M   'P 1'
#
loop_
_entity.id
_entity.type
_entity.pdbx_description
1 polymer ?
#
loop_
_entity_poly.entity_id
_entity_poly.type
_entity_poly.pdbx_seq_one_letter_code
_entity_poly.pdbx_strand_id
1 'polypeptide(L)'
;MKIALYSAYRVTLASQYLLDTTAMDYRRALSSTMTDYEDAVMVETALHSGCDCIVTRNLKDYKNASIPSYSPSDFLQHITPTEV
;
A
#
# COMPACT_ATOMS: atom_id res chain seq x y z
N MET A 1 8.09 -4.05 -16.96
CA MET A 1 8.18 -4.74 -15.66
C MET A 1 8.63 -3.71 -14.63
N LYS A 2 7.70 -2.92 -14.10
CA LYS A 2 8.00 -1.96 -13.03
C LYS A 2 8.10 -2.78 -11.76
N ILE A 3 9.28 -2.80 -11.17
CA ILE A 3 9.47 -3.31 -9.81
C ILE A 3 8.60 -2.42 -8.93
N ALA A 4 7.53 -2.97 -8.37
CA ALA A 4 6.68 -2.33 -7.38
C ALA A 4 7.48 -2.17 -6.06
N LEU A 5 8.42 -1.22 -6.06
CA LEU A 5 8.97 -0.63 -4.84
C LEU A 5 7.92 0.33 -4.28
N TYR A 6 6.81 -0.21 -3.80
CA TYR A 6 5.88 0.53 -2.97
C TYR A 6 5.96 -0.08 -1.58
N SER A 7 6.59 0.65 -0.67
CA SER A 7 6.75 0.23 0.72
C SER A 7 5.38 0.23 1.40
N ALA A 8 4.85 -0.96 1.62
CA ALA A 8 3.76 -1.16 2.57
C ALA A 8 4.38 -1.14 3.97
N TYR A 9 4.03 -0.13 4.78
CA TYR A 9 4.58 0.02 6.11
C TYR A 9 3.65 -0.63 7.14
N ARG A 10 4.20 -1.51 7.97
CA ARG A 10 3.64 -1.88 9.29
C ARG A 10 4.35 -1.03 10.33
N VAL A 11 3.61 -0.36 11.21
CA VAL A 11 4.20 0.45 12.30
C VAL A 11 4.71 -0.49 13.41
N THR A 12 5.84 -1.14 13.17
CA THR A 12 6.74 -1.68 14.20
C THR A 12 8.14 -1.72 13.59
N LEU A 13 8.97 -0.71 13.91
CA LEU A 13 10.43 -0.66 13.80
C LEU A 13 11.10 -1.39 12.59
N ALA A 14 11.51 -0.58 11.60
CA ALA A 14 12.74 -0.76 10.82
C ALA A 14 12.96 -2.04 9.97
N SER A 15 11.91 -2.68 9.45
CA SER A 15 12.08 -3.78 8.48
C SER A 15 11.16 -3.63 7.26
N GLN A 16 11.75 -3.57 6.07
CA GLN A 16 11.05 -3.69 4.80
C GLN A 16 10.92 -5.18 4.50
N TYR A 17 9.70 -5.71 4.52
CA TYR A 17 9.44 -7.10 4.18
C TYR A 17 9.08 -7.21 2.70
N LEU A 18 9.67 -8.19 2.01
CA LEU A 18 9.18 -8.63 0.71
C LEU A 18 7.97 -9.53 0.97
N LEU A 19 6.80 -9.12 0.48
CA LEU A 19 5.54 -9.85 0.66
C LEU A 19 5.21 -10.63 -0.60
N ASP A 20 4.78 -11.87 -0.42
CA ASP A 20 4.28 -12.69 -1.51
C ASP A 20 2.87 -12.23 -1.92
N THR A 21 2.62 -12.19 -3.22
CA THR A 21 1.26 -12.03 -3.76
C THR A 21 0.69 -13.42 -4.07
N THR A 22 -0.51 -13.69 -3.57
CA THR A 22 -1.18 -14.98 -3.72
C THR A 22 -2.21 -14.95 -4.84
N ALA A 23 -2.63 -16.14 -5.30
CA ALA A 23 -3.75 -16.27 -6.23
C ALA A 23 -5.06 -15.65 -5.70
N MET A 24 -5.22 -15.51 -4.38
CA MET A 24 -6.40 -14.87 -3.80
C MET A 24 -6.39 -13.36 -4.04
N ASP A 25 -5.22 -12.72 -3.96
CA ASP A 25 -5.07 -11.27 -4.14
C ASP A 25 -5.45 -10.88 -5.58
N TYR A 26 -5.00 -11.66 -6.57
CA TYR A 26 -5.44 -11.52 -7.96
C TYR A 26 -6.95 -11.68 -8.14
N ARG A 27 -7.56 -12.67 -7.49
CA ARG A 27 -9.02 -12.89 -7.57
C ARG A 27 -9.81 -11.75 -6.95
N ARG A 28 -9.37 -11.23 -5.82
CA ARG A 28 -10.03 -10.11 -5.14
C ARG A 28 -9.90 -8.82 -5.95
N ALA A 29 -8.73 -8.59 -6.55
CA ALA A 29 -8.48 -7.41 -7.38
C ALA A 29 -9.43 -7.32 -8.59
N LEU A 30 -9.98 -8.44 -9.09
CA LEU A 30 -10.99 -8.43 -10.16
C LEU A 30 -12.30 -7.73 -9.76
N SER A 31 -12.57 -7.60 -8.46
CA SER A 31 -13.75 -6.90 -7.92
C SER A 31 -13.44 -5.46 -7.51
N SER A 32 -12.21 -4.99 -7.71
CA SER A 32 -11.78 -3.64 -7.34
C SER A 32 -12.42 -2.57 -8.22
N THR A 33 -12.66 -1.40 -7.63
CA THR A 33 -13.10 -0.19 -8.35
C THR A 33 -11.92 0.66 -8.84
N MET A 34 -10.68 0.20 -8.60
CA MET A 34 -9.47 0.82 -9.14
C MET A 34 -9.35 0.52 -10.64
N THR A 35 -8.86 1.50 -11.39
CA THR A 35 -8.76 1.40 -12.85
C THR A 35 -7.52 0.65 -13.32
N ASP A 36 -6.45 0.66 -12.51
CA ASP A 36 -5.23 -0.07 -12.79
C ASP A 36 -5.24 -1.39 -11.99
N TYR A 37 -5.12 -2.51 -12.70
CA TYR A 37 -5.18 -3.84 -12.10
C TYR A 37 -3.92 -4.16 -11.28
N GLU A 38 -2.73 -3.66 -11.68
CA GLU A 38 -1.50 -3.87 -10.91
C GLU A 38 -1.62 -3.19 -9.54
N ASP A 39 -2.11 -1.95 -9.52
CA ASP A 39 -2.34 -1.23 -8.27
C ASP A 39 -3.45 -1.87 -7.42
N ALA A 40 -4.51 -2.40 -8.04
CA ALA A 40 -5.56 -3.15 -7.33
C ALA A 40 -5.00 -4.41 -6.65
N VAL A 41 -4.14 -5.17 -7.33
CA VAL A 41 -3.46 -6.35 -6.75
C VAL A 41 -2.55 -5.93 -5.59
N MET A 42 -1.81 -4.84 -5.73
CA MET A 42 -0.96 -4.31 -4.65
C MET A 42 -1.77 -3.96 -3.38
N VAL A 43 -2.96 -3.36 -3.56
CA VAL A 43 -3.88 -3.07 -2.44
C VAL A 43 -4.39 -4.34 -1.77
N GLU A 44 -4.80 -5.35 -2.54
CA GLU A 44 -5.26 -6.63 -1.98
C GLU A 44 -4.14 -7.37 -1.26
N THR A 45 -2.92 -7.38 -1.80
CA THR A 45 -1.74 -7.95 -1.12
C THR A 45 -1.44 -7.24 0.20
N ALA A 46 -1.53 -5.90 0.23
CA ALA A 46 -1.33 -5.10 1.44
C ALA A 46 -2.40 -5.42 2.51
N LEU A 47 -3.68 -5.51 2.10
CA LEU A 47 -4.77 -5.91 3.00
C LEU A 47 -4.58 -7.31 3.56
N HIS A 48 -4.26 -8.28 2.70
CA HIS A 48 -4.02 -9.66 3.10
C HIS A 48 -2.83 -9.78 4.07
N SER A 49 -1.79 -8.98 3.86
CA SER A 49 -0.59 -8.95 4.71
C SER A 49 -0.75 -8.17 6.01
N GLY A 50 -1.93 -7.57 6.24
CA GLY A 50 -2.21 -6.76 7.43
C GLY A 50 -1.39 -5.48 7.49
N CYS A 51 -1.09 -4.87 6.34
CA CYS A 51 -0.48 -3.54 6.28
C CYS A 51 -1.51 -2.48 6.72
N ASP A 52 -1.01 -1.38 7.28
CA ASP A 52 -1.86 -0.30 7.78
C ASP A 52 -2.21 0.72 6.67
N CYS A 53 -1.30 0.90 5.71
CA CYS A 53 -1.45 1.84 4.61
C CYS A 53 -0.53 1.51 3.41
N ILE A 54 -0.83 2.15 2.28
CA ILE A 54 0.07 2.26 1.13
C ILE A 54 0.81 3.60 1.22
N VAL A 55 2.12 3.60 0.97
CA VAL A 55 2.89 4.83 0.77
C VAL A 55 3.34 4.91 -0.68
N THR A 56 2.89 5.94 -1.38
CA THR A 56 3.12 6.10 -2.82
C THR A 56 3.31 7.56 -3.20
N ARG A 57 4.14 7.82 -4.20
CA ARG A 57 4.24 9.16 -4.82
C ARG A 57 3.06 9.45 -5.76
N ASN A 58 2.22 8.46 -6.05
CA ASN A 58 1.19 8.51 -7.08
C ASN A 58 -0.22 8.36 -6.49
N LEU A 59 -0.57 9.22 -5.54
CA LEU A 59 -1.83 9.12 -4.78
C LEU A 59 -3.10 9.08 -5.65
N LYS A 60 -3.08 9.74 -6.81
CA LYS A 60 -4.22 9.80 -7.74
C LYS A 60 -4.69 8.43 -8.22
N ASP A 61 -3.77 7.46 -8.34
CA ASP A 61 -4.08 6.12 -8.85
C ASP A 61 -4.63 5.23 -7.72
N TYR A 62 -4.35 5.60 -6.47
CA TYR A 62 -4.80 4.94 -5.25
C TYR A 62 -6.04 5.60 -4.61
N LYS A 63 -6.68 6.57 -5.27
CA LYS A 63 -7.87 7.29 -4.75
C LYS A 63 -9.05 6.37 -4.39
N ASN A 64 -9.15 5.22 -5.05
CA ASN A 64 -10.19 4.21 -4.85
C ASN A 64 -9.68 3.00 -4.04
N ALA A 65 -8.47 3.07 -3.48
CA ALA A 65 -7.93 2.00 -2.66
C ALA A 65 -8.80 1.79 -1.41
N SER A 66 -8.98 0.53 -1.03
CA SER A 66 -9.73 0.12 0.15
C SER A 66 -8.94 0.29 1.47
N ILE A 67 -7.68 0.72 1.37
CA ILE A 67 -6.76 0.99 2.48
C ILE A 67 -6.21 2.42 2.37
N PRO A 68 -5.93 3.13 3.49
CA PRO A 68 -5.34 4.46 3.44
C PRO A 68 -4.08 4.53 2.59
N SER A 69 -3.93 5.61 1.83
CA SER A 69 -2.78 5.85 0.96
C SER A 69 -2.19 7.23 1.27
N TYR A 70 -0.87 7.30 1.45
CA TYR A 70 -0.15 8.52 1.83
C TYR A 70 0.99 8.82 0.86
N SER A 71 1.28 10.11 0.67
CA SER A 71 2.58 10.48 0.11
C SER A 71 3.68 10.18 1.13
N PRO A 72 4.94 10.01 0.71
CA PRO A 72 6.04 9.84 1.66
C PRO A 72 6.13 10.98 2.68
N SER A 73 5.91 12.24 2.26
CA SER A 73 5.92 13.41 3.15
C SER A 73 4.77 13.40 4.15
N ASP A 74 3.58 12.95 3.74
CA ASP A 74 2.43 12.87 4.65
C ASP A 74 2.63 11.72 5.63
N PHE A 75 3.12 10.58 5.17
CA PHE A 75 3.40 9.43 6.02
C PHE A 75 4.43 9.76 7.11
N LEU A 76 5.50 10.49 6.76
CA LEU A 76 6.49 10.94 7.74
C LEU A 76 5.84 11.74 8.87
N GLN A 77 4.91 12.64 8.58
CA GLN A 77 4.19 13.41 9.59
C GLN A 77 3.34 12.54 10.54
N HIS A 78 2.88 11.37 10.09
CA HIS A 78 2.11 10.44 10.91
C HIS A 78 2.98 9.60 11.85
N ILE A 79 4.27 9.41 11.52
CA ILE A 79 5.18 8.55 12.30
C ILE A 79 6.22 9.32 13.11
N THR A 80 6.52 10.57 12.76
CA THR A 80 7.36 11.43 13.59
C THR A 80 6.55 11.94 14.78
N PRO A 81 7.01 11.77 16.03
CA PRO A 81 6.39 12.43 17.17
C PRO A 81 6.34 13.93 16.90
N THR A 82 5.17 14.54 17.04
CA THR A 82 5.07 16.00 17.05
C THR A 82 5.90 16.47 18.24
N GLU A 83 6.98 17.22 18.00
CA GLU A 83 7.70 17.90 19.08
C GLU A 83 6.71 18.86 19.74
N VAL A 84 6.29 18.53 20.97
CA VAL A 84 5.51 19.40 21.86
C VAL A 84 6.45 20.01 22.89
#